data_AF-A0A9R1VR73-F1
#
_entry.id   AF-A0A9R1VR73-F1
#
_cell.length_a   1.000
_cell.length_b   1.000
_cell.length_c   1.000
_cell.angle_alpha   90.00
_cell.angle_beta   90.00
_cell.angle_gamma   90.00
#
_symmetry.space_group_name_H-M   'P 1'
#
loop_
_entity.id
_entity.type
_entity.pdbx_description
1 polymer ?
#
loop_
_entity_poly.entity_id
_entity_poly.type
_entity_poly.pdbx_seq_one_letter_code
_entity_poly.pdbx_strand_id
1 'polypeptide(L)'
;MVMYIYAGRSWIQVKSKIKKEYPTVQYAAAMALPPLSIRGDLGVVSTAGVRYAYPFLKSFAKMGPQGVLGATKLLRPFSEIVDSLGLKDPFIRNWVDLLSFLLAGVKSDGVLSAEMHLLRLLFSDFPSDKLPKMSEPSQLMTENTRSDLYVALPVLSQGKKWVLLYSTWRHGISLSTLYRRSNLCPGLSLLVVGDRKGAVFGGLVEAPLKPSTKKRYQGSNDTFVFTNTPGRPVIYRPTGVNRYFTLCSTEYLALGGGNHFALYLDSDLLNGSSLASETYGNSCLSHTQEFEVKEIELWGFVYDSEYEEAISILQGELCGWTCFYIGVAAVAFGCSYYHLKPNDGHLVWDRLPVSYIIPHI
;
A
#
# COMPACT_ATOMS: atom_id res chain seq x y z
N MET A 1 -13.66 4.67 7.16
CA MET A 1 -13.75 4.89 5.69
C MET A 1 -14.71 6.02 5.33
N VAL A 2 -15.97 6.02 5.79
CA VAL A 2 -16.98 7.07 5.49
C VAL A 2 -16.58 8.48 5.97
N MET A 3 -15.94 8.58 7.14
CA MET A 3 -15.65 9.89 7.75
C MET A 3 -14.47 10.65 7.11
N TYR A 4 -13.51 9.94 6.50
CA TYR A 4 -12.41 10.57 5.75
C TYR A 4 -12.91 11.24 4.47
N ILE A 5 -14.01 10.74 3.91
CA ILE A 5 -14.59 11.19 2.64
C ILE A 5 -15.45 12.46 2.86
N TYR A 6 -16.15 12.58 4.00
CA TYR A 6 -17.10 13.69 4.24
C TYR A 6 -16.55 14.86 5.09
N ALA A 7 -15.63 14.62 6.03
CA ALA A 7 -15.22 15.64 7.02
C ALA A 7 -13.82 16.26 6.78
N GLY A 8 -13.16 15.90 5.67
CA GLY A 8 -11.85 16.37 5.16
C GLY A 8 -11.04 17.28 6.09
N ARG A 9 -11.27 18.60 6.06
CA ARG A 9 -10.46 19.58 6.82
C ARG A 9 -10.75 19.59 8.32
N SER A 10 -12.02 19.48 8.72
CA SER A 10 -12.41 19.46 10.14
C SER A 10 -11.88 18.22 10.84
N TRP A 11 -11.92 17.07 10.17
CA TRP A 11 -11.41 15.79 10.69
C TRP A 11 -9.90 15.78 10.94
N ILE A 12 -9.12 16.45 10.08
CA ILE A 12 -7.66 16.59 10.25
C ILE A 12 -7.32 17.43 11.50
N GLN A 13 -8.07 18.52 11.75
CA GLN A 13 -7.90 19.32 12.95
C GLN A 13 -8.23 18.51 14.21
N VAL A 14 -9.31 17.74 14.18
CA VAL A 14 -9.70 16.81 15.27
C VAL A 14 -8.60 15.81 15.54
N LYS A 15 -8.10 15.14 14.51
CA LYS A 15 -7.01 14.15 14.61
C LYS A 15 -5.76 14.74 15.23
N SER A 16 -5.38 15.96 14.83
CA SER A 16 -4.21 16.66 15.38
C SER A 16 -4.37 17.01 16.87
N LYS A 17 -5.57 17.45 17.28
CA LYS A 17 -5.87 17.79 18.67
C LYS A 17 -5.96 16.54 19.56
N ILE A 18 -6.58 15.46 19.09
CA ILE A 18 -6.64 14.17 19.81
C ILE A 18 -5.23 13.61 20.04
N LYS A 19 -4.36 13.66 19.01
CA LYS A 19 -2.97 13.18 19.11
C LYS A 19 -2.13 14.01 20.10
N LYS A 20 -2.44 15.30 20.24
CA LYS A 20 -1.78 16.23 21.19
C LYS A 20 -2.26 16.03 22.63
N GLU A 21 -3.54 15.72 22.83
CA GLU A 21 -4.14 15.57 24.16
C GLU A 21 -3.80 14.21 24.81
N TYR A 22 -3.58 13.14 24.02
CA TYR A 22 -3.33 11.77 24.52
C TYR A 22 -1.97 11.20 24.07
N PRO A 23 -0.86 11.49 24.79
CA PRO A 23 0.45 10.93 24.49
C PRO A 23 0.52 9.40 24.68
N THR A 24 1.47 8.76 23.99
CA THR A 24 1.71 7.29 24.00
C THR A 24 1.94 6.70 25.40
N VAL A 25 2.31 7.52 26.39
CA VAL A 25 2.50 7.06 27.78
C VAL A 25 1.15 6.74 28.44
N GLN A 26 0.11 7.54 28.20
CA GLN A 26 -1.24 7.36 28.76
C GLN A 26 -1.97 6.11 28.22
N TYR A 27 -1.49 5.53 27.12
CA TYR A 27 -1.97 4.28 26.53
C TYR A 27 -1.76 3.06 27.43
N ALA A 28 -0.59 2.95 28.08
CA ALA A 28 -0.29 1.81 28.94
C ALA A 28 -1.19 1.77 30.17
N ALA A 29 -1.59 2.94 30.70
CA ALA A 29 -2.55 3.04 31.80
C ALA A 29 -3.99 2.78 31.34
N ALA A 30 -4.37 3.21 30.13
CA ALA A 30 -5.70 2.95 29.59
C ALA A 30 -5.95 1.46 29.31
N MET A 31 -4.94 0.73 28.82
CA MET A 31 -5.02 -0.73 28.61
C MET A 31 -5.01 -1.54 29.91
N ALA A 32 -4.62 -0.92 31.03
CA ALA A 32 -4.67 -1.53 32.35
C ALA A 32 -6.00 -1.27 33.08
N LEU A 33 -6.86 -0.41 32.54
CA LEU A 33 -8.23 -0.23 33.04
C LEU A 33 -9.09 -1.40 32.55
N PRO A 34 -9.89 -2.03 33.43
CA PRO A 34 -10.84 -3.02 32.97
C PRO A 34 -11.85 -2.35 32.00
N PRO A 35 -12.29 -3.03 30.92
CA PRO A 35 -13.42 -2.57 30.13
C PRO A 35 -14.61 -2.47 31.08
N LEU A 36 -15.06 -1.25 31.33
CA LEU A 36 -15.97 -0.93 32.43
C LEU A 36 -17.40 -1.01 31.92
N SER A 37 -17.72 -2.06 31.16
CA SER A 37 -19.09 -2.52 30.94
C SER A 37 -19.54 -3.34 32.16
N ILE A 38 -19.56 -2.72 33.33
CA ILE A 38 -20.07 -3.35 34.55
C ILE A 38 -21.59 -3.30 34.49
N ARG A 39 -22.23 -4.38 34.04
CA ARG A 39 -23.55 -4.74 34.58
C ARG A 39 -23.36 -4.85 36.09
N GLY A 40 -24.12 -4.08 36.86
CA GLY A 40 -23.94 -3.83 38.29
C GLY A 40 -24.13 -5.02 39.23
N ASP A 41 -23.45 -6.14 38.98
CA ASP A 41 -23.37 -7.27 39.90
C ASP A 41 -22.11 -7.15 40.77
N LEU A 42 -22.31 -7.04 42.08
CA LEU A 42 -21.25 -6.90 43.09
C LEU A 42 -20.16 -7.99 43.01
N GLY A 43 -20.51 -9.19 42.52
CA GLY A 43 -19.58 -10.32 42.40
C GLY A 43 -18.56 -10.21 41.25
N VAL A 44 -18.87 -9.42 40.20
CA VAL A 44 -17.96 -9.19 39.07
C VAL A 44 -16.92 -8.13 39.41
N VAL A 45 -17.31 -7.14 40.23
CA VAL A 45 -16.44 -6.04 40.70
C VAL A 45 -15.29 -6.55 41.57
N SER A 46 -15.56 -7.51 42.48
CA SER A 46 -14.52 -8.09 43.33
C SER A 46 -13.51 -8.92 42.53
N THR A 47 -13.98 -9.66 41.53
CA THR A 47 -13.16 -10.53 40.68
C THR A 47 -12.31 -9.72 39.69
N ALA A 48 -12.86 -8.65 39.11
CA ALA A 48 -12.14 -7.73 38.25
C ALA A 48 -11.13 -6.88 39.04
N GLY A 49 -11.51 -6.42 40.24
CA GLY A 49 -10.64 -5.65 41.12
C GLY A 49 -9.33 -6.38 41.45
N VAL A 50 -9.39 -7.65 41.82
CA VAL A 50 -8.20 -8.42 42.19
C VAL A 50 -7.30 -8.73 40.98
N ARG A 51 -7.88 -9.04 39.81
CA ARG A 51 -7.13 -9.47 38.63
C ARG A 51 -6.44 -8.32 37.88
N TYR A 52 -7.05 -7.14 37.88
CA TYR A 52 -6.56 -5.97 37.14
C TYR A 52 -5.87 -4.92 38.03
N ALA A 53 -6.04 -4.95 39.37
CA ALA A 53 -5.39 -3.98 40.27
C ALA A 53 -3.85 -4.02 40.23
N TYR A 54 -3.24 -5.20 40.15
CA TYR A 54 -1.77 -5.31 40.18
C TYR A 54 -1.09 -4.76 38.91
N PRO A 55 -1.51 -5.11 37.68
CA PRO A 55 -1.03 -4.45 36.45
C PRO A 55 -1.32 -2.94 36.42
N PHE A 56 -2.45 -2.52 36.98
CA PHE A 56 -2.87 -1.13 37.05
C PHE A 56 -1.96 -0.29 37.96
N LEU A 57 -1.75 -0.73 39.20
CA LEU A 57 -0.82 -0.08 40.15
C LEU A 57 0.61 -0.03 39.62
N LYS A 58 1.08 -1.10 38.95
CA LYS A 58 2.41 -1.15 38.32
C LYS A 58 2.57 -0.13 37.18
N SER A 59 1.49 0.13 36.44
CA SER A 59 1.50 1.10 35.33
C SER A 59 1.49 2.55 35.84
N PHE A 60 0.77 2.83 36.94
CA PHE A 60 0.80 4.13 37.61
C PHE A 60 2.14 4.40 38.31
N ALA A 61 2.75 3.38 38.93
CA ALA A 61 4.07 3.49 39.55
C ALA A 61 5.19 3.86 38.53
N LYS A 62 5.07 3.40 37.27
CA LYS A 62 6.01 3.76 36.19
C LYS A 62 5.79 5.16 35.59
N MET A 63 4.68 5.83 35.90
CA MET A 63 4.24 7.06 35.23
C MET A 63 4.71 8.37 35.89
N GLY A 64 5.18 8.31 37.13
CA GLY A 64 5.56 9.50 37.91
C GLY A 64 4.39 10.46 38.23
N PRO A 65 4.59 11.50 39.06
CA PRO A 65 3.52 12.34 39.60
C PRO A 65 2.71 13.10 38.54
N GLN A 66 3.35 13.50 37.43
CA GLN A 66 2.70 14.21 36.33
C GLN A 66 1.82 13.29 35.44
N GLY A 67 2.15 12.00 35.34
CA GLY A 67 1.35 11.02 34.60
C GLY A 67 0.03 10.68 35.28
N VAL A 68 0.03 10.64 36.62
CA VAL A 68 -1.16 10.36 37.45
C VAL A 68 -2.23 11.45 37.30
N LEU A 69 -1.81 12.72 37.26
CA LEU A 69 -2.73 13.85 37.03
C LEU A 69 -3.36 13.80 35.63
N GLY A 70 -2.60 13.44 34.59
CA GLY A 70 -3.12 13.23 33.24
C GLY A 70 -4.06 12.04 33.13
N ALA A 71 -3.87 10.98 33.93
CA ALA A 71 -4.72 9.80 33.91
C ALA A 71 -6.13 10.05 34.48
N THR A 72 -6.32 11.05 35.33
CA THR A 72 -7.67 11.46 35.78
C THR A 72 -8.54 11.99 34.64
N LYS A 73 -7.94 12.44 33.53
CA LYS A 73 -8.67 12.81 32.29
C LYS A 73 -9.21 11.58 31.54
N LEU A 74 -8.63 10.39 31.72
CA LEU A 74 -9.08 9.13 31.08
C LEU A 74 -10.38 8.58 31.68
N LEU A 75 -10.72 9.01 32.90
CA LEU A 75 -11.93 8.62 33.62
C LEU A 75 -13.10 9.59 33.39
N ARG A 76 -12.92 10.65 32.59
CA ARG A 76 -14.00 11.60 32.31
C ARG A 76 -14.91 11.12 31.17
N PRO A 77 -16.20 11.52 31.18
CA PRO A 77 -17.11 11.29 30.07
C PRO A 77 -16.56 11.91 28.78
N PHE A 78 -16.64 11.17 27.67
CA PHE A 78 -16.06 11.62 26.39
C PHE A 78 -16.73 12.88 25.83
N SER A 79 -17.99 13.14 26.19
CA SER A 79 -18.73 14.37 25.83
C SER A 79 -17.98 15.65 26.21
N GLU A 80 -17.38 15.73 27.40
CA GLU A 80 -16.61 16.89 27.85
C GLU A 80 -15.35 17.13 27.00
N ILE A 81 -14.76 16.04 26.46
CA ILE A 81 -13.59 16.10 25.59
C ILE A 81 -14.02 16.56 24.19
N VAL A 82 -15.14 16.07 23.66
CA VAL A 82 -15.70 16.53 22.37
C VAL A 82 -16.11 18.00 22.43
N ASP A 83 -16.70 18.43 23.55
CA ASP A 83 -17.08 19.82 23.82
C ASP A 83 -15.85 20.74 23.91
N SER A 84 -14.79 20.32 24.62
CA SER A 84 -13.53 21.08 24.74
C SER A 84 -12.71 21.14 23.44
N LEU A 85 -12.90 20.19 22.53
CA LEU A 85 -12.28 20.17 21.20
C LEU A 85 -12.91 21.16 20.21
N GLY A 86 -14.06 21.76 20.55
CA GLY A 86 -14.77 22.73 19.73
C GLY A 86 -15.58 22.10 18.58
N LEU A 87 -15.88 20.81 18.68
CA LEU A 87 -16.65 20.08 17.67
C LEU A 87 -18.15 20.28 17.89
N LYS A 88 -18.66 21.38 17.35
CA LYS A 88 -20.10 21.72 17.35
C LYS A 88 -20.85 21.21 16.12
N ASP A 89 -20.15 20.54 15.20
CA ASP A 89 -20.77 20.03 13.98
C ASP A 89 -21.75 18.88 14.32
N PRO A 90 -23.04 18.99 13.96
CA PRO A 90 -24.06 17.99 14.30
C PRO A 90 -23.78 16.61 13.69
N PHE A 91 -23.17 16.56 12.51
CA PHE A 91 -22.85 15.30 11.83
C PHE A 91 -21.73 14.55 12.58
N ILE A 92 -20.69 15.27 13.00
CA ILE A 92 -19.59 14.67 13.76
C ILE A 92 -20.08 14.12 15.10
N ARG A 93 -20.97 14.84 15.81
CA ARG A 93 -21.53 14.36 17.08
C ARG A 93 -22.38 13.10 16.92
N ASN A 94 -23.33 13.12 15.99
CA ASN A 94 -24.19 11.96 15.74
C ASN A 94 -23.38 10.72 15.33
N TRP A 95 -22.27 10.93 14.63
CA TRP A 95 -21.39 9.84 14.21
C TRP A 95 -20.55 9.29 15.37
N VAL A 96 -20.03 10.16 16.23
CA VAL A 96 -19.35 9.75 17.47
C VAL A 96 -20.30 8.97 18.37
N ASP A 97 -21.54 9.44 18.54
CA ASP A 97 -22.59 8.73 19.28
C ASP A 97 -22.90 7.36 18.70
N LEU A 98 -22.98 7.25 17.37
CA LEU A 98 -23.20 5.98 16.69
C LEU A 98 -22.04 5.00 16.94
N LEU A 99 -20.80 5.46 16.90
CA LEU A 99 -19.64 4.61 17.19
C LEU A 99 -19.56 4.20 18.66
N SER A 100 -19.83 5.11 19.58
CA SER A 100 -19.94 4.81 21.01
C SER A 100 -21.02 3.75 21.25
N PHE A 101 -22.18 3.88 20.59
CA PHE A 101 -23.27 2.91 20.70
C PHE A 101 -22.89 1.54 20.12
N LEU A 102 -22.20 1.50 18.98
CA LEU A 102 -21.77 0.24 18.35
C LEU A 102 -20.68 -0.50 19.15
N LEU A 103 -19.78 0.25 19.80
CA LEU A 103 -18.63 -0.33 20.52
C LEU A 103 -18.93 -0.65 21.98
N ALA A 104 -19.70 0.20 22.64
CA ALA A 104 -19.95 0.13 24.09
C ALA A 104 -21.44 -0.03 24.45
N GLY A 105 -22.35 0.00 23.46
CA GLY A 105 -23.80 -0.12 23.70
C GLY A 105 -24.45 1.12 24.32
N VAL A 106 -23.70 2.22 24.48
CA VAL A 106 -24.14 3.47 25.12
C VAL A 106 -23.74 4.68 24.27
N LYS A 107 -24.45 5.81 24.42
CA LYS A 107 -24.12 7.08 23.74
C LYS A 107 -22.82 7.69 24.28
N SER A 108 -22.26 8.68 23.58
CA SER A 108 -20.92 9.25 23.91
C SER A 108 -20.84 10.00 25.25
N ASP A 109 -21.98 10.29 25.87
CA ASP A 109 -22.16 10.80 27.22
C ASP A 109 -21.91 9.75 28.32
N GLY A 110 -22.08 8.45 28.00
CA GLY A 110 -21.88 7.34 28.92
C GLY A 110 -20.54 6.59 28.76
N VAL A 111 -19.76 6.85 27.71
CA VAL A 111 -18.49 6.16 27.45
C VAL A 111 -17.33 6.85 28.17
N LEU A 112 -16.57 6.07 28.95
CA LEU A 112 -15.31 6.53 29.55
C LEU A 112 -14.27 6.83 28.47
N SER A 113 -13.51 7.92 28.62
CA SER A 113 -12.43 8.29 27.67
C SER A 113 -11.40 7.16 27.44
N ALA A 114 -11.28 6.20 28.35
CA ALA A 114 -10.46 5.00 28.21
C ALA A 114 -11.00 3.98 27.19
N GLU A 115 -12.32 3.83 27.02
CA GLU A 115 -12.92 2.91 26.05
C GLU A 115 -12.87 3.48 24.61
N MET A 116 -12.83 4.81 24.49
CA MET A 116 -12.62 5.51 23.22
C MET A 116 -11.20 5.35 22.66
N HIS A 117 -10.30 4.62 23.35
CA HIS A 117 -9.00 4.23 22.81
C HIS A 117 -9.09 3.22 21.65
N LEU A 118 -10.23 2.52 21.49
CA LEU A 118 -10.48 1.69 20.30
C LEU A 118 -10.64 2.55 19.03
N LEU A 119 -11.12 3.79 19.14
CA LEU A 119 -11.12 4.74 18.03
C LEU A 119 -9.70 5.17 17.66
N ARG A 120 -8.75 5.21 18.61
CA ARG A 120 -7.33 5.44 18.26
C ARG A 120 -6.78 4.31 17.38
N LEU A 121 -7.21 3.05 17.57
CA LEU A 121 -6.82 1.95 16.68
C LEU A 121 -7.48 2.03 15.29
N LEU A 122 -8.70 2.57 15.21
CA LEU A 122 -9.36 2.87 13.93
C LEU A 122 -8.78 4.11 13.22
N PHE A 123 -8.07 4.99 13.93
CA PHE A 123 -7.63 6.30 13.43
C PHE A 123 -6.13 6.60 13.53
N SER A 124 -5.32 5.71 14.11
CA SER A 124 -3.87 5.82 14.09
C SER A 124 -3.39 5.61 12.66
N ASP A 125 -2.47 6.48 12.21
CA ASP A 125 -1.62 6.16 11.07
C ASP A 125 -1.00 4.77 11.33
N PHE A 126 -1.08 3.85 10.36
CA PHE A 126 -0.52 2.51 10.51
C PHE A 126 0.93 2.66 11.02
N PRO A 127 1.30 2.07 12.17
CA PRO A 127 2.66 2.16 12.66
C PRO A 127 3.61 1.66 11.57
N SER A 128 4.63 2.45 11.24
CA SER A 128 5.65 2.11 10.24
C SER A 128 6.26 0.71 10.48
N ASP A 129 6.30 0.26 11.74
CA ASP A 129 6.78 -1.06 12.17
C ASP A 129 5.86 -2.24 11.81
N LYS A 130 4.66 -2.00 11.25
CA LYS A 130 3.69 -3.05 10.85
C LYS A 130 3.41 -3.08 9.35
N LEU A 131 4.15 -2.33 8.53
CA LEU A 131 4.01 -2.42 7.09
C LEU A 131 4.53 -3.79 6.62
N PRO A 132 3.83 -4.47 5.71
CA PRO A 132 4.25 -5.78 5.22
C PRO A 132 5.63 -5.68 4.59
N LYS A 133 6.44 -6.74 4.65
CA LYS A 133 7.79 -6.71 4.06
C LYS A 133 7.71 -6.45 2.55
N MET A 134 8.55 -5.54 2.06
CA MET A 134 8.82 -5.39 0.63
C MET A 134 9.97 -6.30 0.22
N SER A 135 9.84 -6.88 -0.96
CA SER A 135 10.94 -7.60 -1.62
C SER A 135 12.18 -6.74 -1.75
N GLU A 136 12.00 -5.48 -2.16
CA GLU A 136 13.07 -4.55 -2.49
C GLU A 136 12.69 -3.12 -2.08
N PRO A 137 13.66 -2.23 -1.81
CA PRO A 137 13.37 -0.83 -1.56
C PRO A 137 12.87 -0.13 -2.84
N SER A 138 11.77 0.62 -2.74
CA SER A 138 11.29 1.47 -3.84
C SER A 138 12.20 2.68 -4.04
N GLN A 139 12.45 3.04 -5.30
CA GLN A 139 13.16 4.27 -5.66
C GLN A 139 12.22 5.49 -5.70
N LEU A 140 10.91 5.26 -5.81
CA LEU A 140 9.89 6.30 -5.97
C LEU A 140 9.11 6.59 -4.69
N MET A 141 8.78 5.56 -3.92
CA MET A 141 7.90 5.69 -2.74
C MET A 141 8.70 5.90 -1.46
N THR A 142 8.40 6.98 -0.75
CA THR A 142 8.83 7.16 0.65
C THR A 142 7.98 6.30 1.59
N GLU A 143 8.50 5.99 2.77
CA GLU A 143 7.79 5.15 3.76
C GLU A 143 6.46 5.80 4.22
N ASN A 144 6.40 7.13 4.28
CA ASN A 144 5.17 7.88 4.56
C ASN A 144 4.12 7.67 3.46
N THR A 145 4.52 7.88 2.20
CA THR A 145 3.65 7.67 1.04
C THR A 145 3.14 6.24 0.98
N ARG A 146 4.02 5.29 1.26
CA ARG A 146 3.71 3.88 1.31
C ARG A 146 2.67 3.54 2.38
N SER A 147 2.81 4.10 3.58
CA SER A 147 1.83 3.91 4.66
C SER A 147 0.45 4.41 4.27
N ASP A 148 0.38 5.61 3.68
CA ASP A 148 -0.88 6.21 3.22
C ASP A 148 -1.53 5.37 2.09
N LEU A 149 -0.73 4.90 1.13
CA LEU A 149 -1.21 4.01 0.06
C LEU A 149 -1.67 2.65 0.59
N TYR A 150 -0.98 2.10 1.59
CA TYR A 150 -1.35 0.83 2.20
C TYR A 150 -2.74 0.88 2.86
N VAL A 151 -3.08 2.01 3.51
CA VAL A 151 -4.43 2.22 4.06
C VAL A 151 -5.50 2.29 2.96
N ALA A 152 -5.11 2.80 1.79
CA ALA A 152 -6.00 2.94 0.63
C ALA A 152 -6.30 1.61 -0.07
N LEU A 153 -5.40 0.63 0.05
CA LEU A 153 -5.56 -0.68 -0.59
C LEU A 153 -6.85 -1.37 -0.14
N PRO A 154 -7.48 -2.17 -1.02
CA PRO A 154 -8.59 -3.03 -0.65
C PRO A 154 -8.20 -3.97 0.49
N VAL A 155 -9.16 -4.29 1.35
CA VAL A 155 -8.95 -5.14 2.54
C VAL A 155 -8.34 -6.50 2.16
N LEU A 156 -8.69 -7.03 0.98
CA LEU A 156 -8.15 -8.30 0.47
C LEU A 156 -6.65 -8.25 0.13
N SER A 157 -6.10 -7.06 -0.11
CA SER A 157 -4.67 -6.86 -0.38
C SER A 157 -3.90 -6.37 0.85
N GLN A 158 -4.59 -5.96 1.91
CA GLN A 158 -3.96 -5.61 3.17
C GLN A 158 -3.38 -6.87 3.83
N GLY A 159 -2.18 -6.77 4.41
CA GLY A 159 -1.44 -7.88 5.01
C GLY A 159 -0.60 -8.71 4.03
N LYS A 160 -0.77 -8.53 2.72
CA LYS A 160 0.07 -9.19 1.70
C LYS A 160 1.45 -8.55 1.60
N LYS A 161 2.47 -9.36 1.29
CA LYS A 161 3.83 -8.88 1.00
C LYS A 161 3.88 -8.21 -0.37
N TRP A 162 4.71 -7.18 -0.48
CA TRP A 162 4.85 -6.39 -1.69
C TRP A 162 6.03 -6.90 -2.51
N VAL A 163 5.77 -7.28 -3.75
CA VAL A 163 6.76 -7.87 -4.65
C VAL A 163 6.97 -6.95 -5.84
N LEU A 164 8.22 -6.56 -6.13
CA LEU A 164 8.50 -5.74 -7.31
C LEU A 164 8.38 -6.62 -8.56
N LEU A 165 7.31 -6.42 -9.31
CA LEU A 165 7.06 -7.13 -10.56
C LEU A 165 7.86 -6.51 -11.68
N TYR A 166 7.88 -5.19 -11.82
CA TYR A 166 8.59 -4.50 -12.89
C TYR A 166 9.14 -3.17 -12.40
N SER A 167 10.28 -2.78 -12.97
CA SER A 167 10.95 -1.50 -12.71
C SER A 167 11.72 -1.13 -13.97
N THR A 168 11.62 0.12 -14.39
CA THR A 168 12.35 0.67 -15.53
C THR A 168 13.87 0.58 -15.34
N TRP A 169 14.37 0.83 -14.13
CA TRP A 169 15.80 0.74 -13.81
C TRP A 169 16.37 -0.68 -14.00
N ARG A 170 15.58 -1.72 -13.69
CA ARG A 170 16.05 -3.11 -13.73
C ARG A 170 15.74 -3.83 -15.03
N HIS A 171 14.56 -3.59 -15.60
CA HIS A 171 14.01 -4.39 -16.68
C HIS A 171 13.96 -3.66 -18.02
N GLY A 172 14.46 -2.42 -18.07
CA GLY A 172 14.45 -1.57 -19.25
C GLY A 172 13.09 -0.92 -19.50
N ILE A 173 13.01 -0.03 -20.48
CA ILE A 173 11.89 0.89 -20.73
C ILE A 173 10.86 0.36 -21.75
N SER A 174 10.62 -0.95 -21.79
CA SER A 174 9.66 -1.52 -22.77
C SER A 174 8.31 -1.85 -22.14
N LEU A 175 7.23 -1.32 -22.72
CA LEU A 175 5.86 -1.64 -22.31
C LEU A 175 5.53 -3.14 -22.46
N SER A 176 6.06 -3.79 -23.50
CA SER A 176 5.92 -5.24 -23.69
C SER A 176 6.51 -6.05 -22.54
N THR A 177 7.65 -5.60 -22.00
CA THR A 177 8.29 -6.21 -20.82
C THR A 177 7.42 -6.02 -19.57
N LEU A 178 6.83 -4.83 -19.39
CA LEU A 178 5.89 -4.55 -18.30
C LEU A 178 4.68 -5.48 -18.36
N TYR A 179 4.08 -5.68 -19.53
CA TYR A 179 2.96 -6.62 -19.71
C TYR A 179 3.34 -8.06 -19.42
N ARG A 180 4.48 -8.52 -19.95
CA ARG A 180 4.98 -9.88 -19.68
C ARG A 180 5.16 -10.11 -18.19
N ARG A 181 5.76 -9.15 -17.47
CA ARG A 181 6.02 -9.28 -16.03
C ARG A 181 4.76 -9.12 -15.17
N SER A 182 3.75 -8.40 -15.65
CA SER A 182 2.43 -8.36 -14.99
C SER A 182 1.72 -9.73 -14.96
N ASN A 183 2.06 -10.66 -15.86
CA ASN A 183 1.51 -12.03 -15.83
C ASN A 183 2.08 -12.90 -14.70
N LEU A 184 3.21 -12.52 -14.11
CA LEU A 184 3.86 -13.31 -13.07
C LEU A 184 3.06 -13.34 -11.77
N CYS A 185 2.26 -12.30 -11.51
CA CYS A 185 1.42 -12.20 -10.33
C CYS A 185 0.04 -11.65 -10.72
N PRO A 186 -0.93 -12.52 -11.05
CA PRO A 186 -2.29 -12.09 -11.32
C PRO A 186 -2.97 -11.55 -10.05
N GLY A 187 -3.75 -10.48 -10.19
CA GLY A 187 -4.45 -9.82 -9.10
C GLY A 187 -4.24 -8.31 -9.09
N LEU A 188 -4.62 -7.66 -7.99
CA LEU A 188 -4.38 -6.22 -7.83
C LEU A 188 -2.87 -5.95 -7.79
N SER A 189 -2.43 -4.95 -8.54
CA SER A 189 -1.05 -4.50 -8.60
C SER A 189 -1.00 -2.97 -8.54
N LEU A 190 -0.03 -2.41 -7.84
CA LEU A 190 0.15 -0.98 -7.74
C LEU A 190 1.17 -0.52 -8.77
N LEU A 191 0.71 0.28 -9.74
CA LEU A 191 1.55 0.98 -10.69
C LEU A 191 1.94 2.34 -10.10
N VAL A 192 3.24 2.61 -10.01
CA VAL A 192 3.81 3.86 -9.50
C VAL A 192 4.68 4.46 -10.58
N VAL A 193 4.47 5.73 -10.87
CA VAL A 193 5.18 6.50 -11.89
C VAL A 193 5.78 7.73 -11.24
N GLY A 194 7.05 7.97 -11.51
CA GLY A 194 7.77 9.17 -11.12
C GLY A 194 8.09 10.03 -12.33
N ASP A 195 7.74 11.32 -12.26
CA ASP A 195 8.16 12.34 -13.22
C ASP A 195 9.57 12.83 -12.84
N ARG A 196 10.36 13.29 -13.84
CA ARG A 196 11.63 13.98 -13.65
C ARG A 196 11.52 15.25 -12.81
N LYS A 197 10.34 15.87 -12.76
CA LYS A 197 10.05 17.00 -11.86
C LYS A 197 9.87 16.61 -10.39
N GLY A 198 9.90 15.31 -10.07
CA GLY A 198 9.80 14.81 -8.70
C GLY A 198 8.38 14.51 -8.21
N ALA A 199 7.37 14.61 -9.08
CA ALA A 199 6.02 14.13 -8.75
C ALA A 199 5.97 12.60 -8.78
N VAL A 200 5.34 12.01 -7.78
CA VAL A 200 5.07 10.57 -7.71
C VAL A 200 3.56 10.36 -7.72
N PHE A 201 3.08 9.59 -8.68
CA PHE A 201 1.66 9.33 -8.90
C PHE A 201 1.49 7.95 -9.52
N GLY A 202 0.26 7.51 -9.70
CA GLY A 202 0.00 6.21 -10.30
C GLY A 202 -1.39 5.71 -9.98
N GLY A 203 -1.54 4.39 -9.96
CA GLY A 203 -2.82 3.78 -9.65
C GLY A 203 -2.73 2.29 -9.35
N LEU A 204 -3.73 1.82 -8.63
CA LEU A 204 -3.99 0.41 -8.44
C LEU A 204 -4.69 -0.14 -9.68
N VAL A 205 -4.06 -1.09 -10.34
CA VAL A 205 -4.52 -1.75 -11.55
C VAL A 205 -4.78 -3.22 -11.29
N GLU A 206 -5.61 -3.83 -12.13
CA GLU A 206 -5.83 -5.27 -12.11
C GLU A 206 -4.90 -5.93 -13.13
N ALA A 207 -3.94 -6.71 -12.64
CA ALA A 207 -3.05 -7.53 -13.42
C ALA A 207 -3.67 -8.94 -13.62
N PRO A 208 -3.34 -9.63 -14.72
CA PRO A 208 -2.38 -9.23 -15.74
C PRO A 208 -2.90 -8.13 -16.67
N LEU A 209 -1.99 -7.27 -17.09
CA LEU A 209 -2.25 -6.24 -18.09
C LEU A 209 -2.24 -6.90 -19.46
N LYS A 210 -3.43 -7.10 -20.04
CA LYS A 210 -3.59 -7.84 -21.29
C LYS A 210 -3.70 -6.85 -22.45
N PRO A 211 -2.63 -6.66 -23.25
CA PRO A 211 -2.72 -5.80 -24.43
C PRO A 211 -3.79 -6.35 -25.37
N SER A 212 -4.68 -5.47 -25.84
CA SER A 212 -5.70 -5.83 -26.81
C SER A 212 -5.61 -4.91 -28.03
N THR A 213 -5.73 -5.49 -29.22
CA THR A 213 -5.82 -4.75 -30.48
C THR A 213 -7.14 -4.00 -30.61
N LYS A 214 -8.19 -4.47 -29.93
CA LYS A 214 -9.45 -3.75 -29.77
C LYS A 214 -9.41 -2.95 -28.49
N LYS A 215 -9.92 -1.71 -28.50
CA LYS A 215 -10.03 -0.88 -27.30
C LYS A 215 -10.98 -1.56 -26.30
N ARG A 216 -10.42 -2.33 -25.36
CA ARG A 216 -11.14 -3.06 -24.32
C ARG A 216 -10.61 -2.63 -22.98
N TYR A 217 -11.49 -2.04 -22.18
CA TYR A 217 -11.18 -1.71 -20.81
C TYR A 217 -11.21 -2.98 -19.94
N GLN A 218 -10.26 -3.06 -19.02
CA GLN A 218 -10.17 -4.08 -17.96
C GLN A 218 -10.11 -3.41 -16.59
N GLY A 219 -10.43 -4.16 -15.54
CA GLY A 219 -10.37 -3.71 -14.15
C GLY A 219 -11.71 -3.82 -13.42
N SER A 220 -11.63 -3.69 -12.09
CA SER A 220 -12.76 -3.68 -11.16
C SER A 220 -12.92 -2.32 -10.47
N ASN A 221 -13.99 -2.20 -9.66
CA ASN A 221 -14.25 -1.02 -8.82
C ASN A 221 -13.25 -0.85 -7.66
N ASP A 222 -12.39 -1.83 -7.41
CA ASP A 222 -11.39 -1.77 -6.35
C ASP A 222 -10.14 -0.97 -6.75
N THR A 223 -10.01 -0.65 -8.04
CA THR A 223 -8.94 0.19 -8.59
C THR A 223 -9.04 1.62 -8.08
N PHE A 224 -7.93 2.36 -8.09
CA PHE A 224 -7.89 3.78 -7.75
C PHE A 224 -6.68 4.44 -8.40
N VAL A 225 -6.69 5.76 -8.55
CA VAL A 225 -5.49 6.52 -8.94
C VAL A 225 -5.06 7.43 -7.79
N PHE A 226 -3.78 7.77 -7.74
CA PHE A 226 -3.26 8.64 -6.69
C PHE A 226 -2.21 9.61 -7.21
N THR A 227 -2.00 10.70 -6.46
CA THR A 227 -0.96 11.70 -6.73
C THR A 227 -0.36 12.23 -5.44
N ASN A 228 0.95 12.48 -5.44
CA ASN A 228 1.65 13.14 -4.36
C ASN A 228 1.98 14.62 -4.63
N THR A 229 1.44 15.20 -5.71
CA THR A 229 1.70 16.61 -6.08
C THR A 229 1.41 17.65 -4.98
N PRO A 230 0.38 17.53 -4.10
CA PRO A 230 0.16 18.47 -3.02
C PRO A 230 1.05 18.21 -1.78
N GLY A 231 2.07 17.36 -1.89
CA GLY A 231 3.00 17.00 -0.81
C GLY A 231 2.51 15.85 0.10
N ARG A 232 1.28 15.38 -0.10
CA ARG A 232 0.76 14.13 0.49
C ARG A 232 -0.01 13.33 -0.57
N PRO A 233 -0.10 12.00 -0.43
CA PRO A 233 -0.82 11.16 -1.37
C PRO A 233 -2.33 11.43 -1.29
N VAL A 234 -2.90 11.93 -2.38
CA VAL A 234 -4.34 12.05 -2.58
C VAL A 234 -4.80 10.87 -3.43
N ILE A 235 -5.83 10.16 -2.96
CA ILE A 235 -6.37 8.98 -3.61
C ILE A 235 -7.74 9.30 -4.21
N TYR A 236 -7.90 8.98 -5.50
CA TYR A 236 -9.15 9.11 -6.25
C TYR A 236 -9.71 7.72 -6.55
N ARG A 237 -10.89 7.43 -5.99
CA ARG A 237 -11.61 6.18 -6.23
C ARG A 237 -12.60 6.34 -7.39
N PRO A 238 -13.04 5.24 -8.01
CA PRO A 238 -14.01 5.29 -9.08
C PRO A 238 -15.30 6.00 -8.66
N THR A 239 -15.77 6.90 -9.52
CA THR A 239 -17.01 7.67 -9.33
C THR A 239 -18.26 6.81 -9.54
N GLY A 240 -18.12 5.69 -10.25
CA GLY A 240 -19.23 4.82 -10.65
C GLY A 240 -19.97 5.27 -11.91
N VAL A 241 -19.56 6.39 -12.53
CA VAL A 241 -20.17 6.91 -13.76
C VAL A 241 -19.92 5.98 -14.95
N ASN A 242 -18.70 5.42 -15.03
CA ASN A 242 -18.31 4.49 -16.09
C ASN A 242 -17.35 3.41 -15.53
N ARG A 243 -17.03 2.42 -16.38
CA ARG A 243 -16.12 1.30 -16.03
C ARG A 243 -14.84 1.32 -16.87
N TYR A 244 -14.35 2.52 -17.20
CA TYR A 244 -13.17 2.71 -18.04
C TYR A 244 -11.88 2.77 -17.20
N PHE A 245 -11.56 1.68 -16.49
CA PHE A 245 -10.49 1.67 -15.48
C PHE A 245 -9.09 1.61 -16.08
N THR A 246 -8.76 0.54 -16.80
CA THR A 246 -7.43 0.32 -17.40
C THR A 246 -7.60 -0.07 -18.85
N LEU A 247 -6.83 0.55 -19.75
CA LEU A 247 -6.78 0.25 -21.17
C LEU A 247 -5.34 -0.10 -21.54
N CYS A 248 -5.15 -1.32 -22.03
CA CYS A 248 -3.84 -1.84 -22.43
C CYS A 248 -3.80 -2.02 -23.95
N SER A 249 -2.83 -1.40 -24.61
CA SER A 249 -2.56 -1.51 -26.04
C SER A 249 -1.09 -1.83 -26.26
N THR A 250 -0.70 -2.27 -27.46
CA THR A 250 0.74 -2.47 -27.78
C THR A 250 1.51 -1.15 -27.77
N GLU A 251 0.83 -0.05 -28.08
CA GLU A 251 1.45 1.27 -28.23
C GLU A 251 1.36 2.15 -26.98
N TYR A 252 0.49 1.82 -26.03
CA TYR A 252 0.27 2.64 -24.84
C TYR A 252 -0.45 1.90 -23.72
N LEU A 253 -0.23 2.40 -22.50
CA LEU A 253 -0.97 2.03 -21.31
C LEU A 253 -1.72 3.24 -20.76
N ALA A 254 -3.03 3.12 -20.55
CA ALA A 254 -3.84 4.20 -20.03
C ALA A 254 -4.73 3.77 -18.85
N LEU A 255 -4.87 4.65 -17.86
CA LEU A 255 -5.75 4.50 -16.70
C LEU A 255 -6.81 5.60 -16.68
N GLY A 256 -8.03 5.25 -16.29
CA GLY A 256 -9.15 6.16 -16.04
C GLY A 256 -9.58 6.94 -17.27
N GLY A 257 -10.55 6.41 -18.02
CA GLY A 257 -11.07 7.03 -19.24
C GLY A 257 -12.28 7.96 -19.04
N GLY A 258 -13.11 8.03 -20.09
CA GLY A 258 -14.22 8.99 -20.22
C GLY A 258 -13.92 9.91 -21.39
N ASN A 259 -13.49 11.14 -21.09
CA ASN A 259 -13.00 12.11 -22.09
C ASN A 259 -11.48 12.04 -22.29
N HIS A 260 -10.74 12.05 -21.18
CA HIS A 260 -9.29 11.95 -21.16
C HIS A 260 -8.85 10.84 -20.22
N PHE A 261 -7.56 10.49 -20.32
CA PHE A 261 -6.96 9.49 -19.45
C PHE A 261 -6.39 10.16 -18.19
N ALA A 262 -6.70 9.59 -17.02
CA ALA A 262 -6.10 9.99 -15.76
C ALA A 262 -4.58 9.85 -15.79
N LEU A 263 -4.11 8.77 -16.40
CA LEU A 263 -2.71 8.50 -16.67
C LEU A 263 -2.59 7.83 -18.03
N TYR A 264 -1.68 8.31 -18.85
CA TYR A 264 -1.33 7.74 -20.15
C TYR A 264 0.19 7.61 -20.22
N LEU A 265 0.67 6.48 -20.70
CA LEU A 265 2.08 6.16 -20.90
C LEU A 265 2.27 5.61 -22.32
N ASP A 266 3.33 6.04 -22.98
CA ASP A 266 3.72 5.55 -24.30
C ASP A 266 4.34 4.13 -24.27
N SER A 267 4.60 3.56 -25.45
CA SER A 267 5.20 2.22 -25.62
C SER A 267 6.62 2.12 -25.08
N ASP A 268 7.35 3.23 -25.13
CA ASP A 268 8.75 3.34 -24.71
C ASP A 268 8.89 3.79 -23.25
N LEU A 269 7.77 3.99 -22.54
CA LEU A 269 7.75 4.42 -21.14
C LEU A 269 8.64 5.64 -20.84
N LEU A 270 8.78 6.53 -21.83
CA LEU A 270 9.60 7.74 -21.75
C LEU A 270 8.72 8.96 -21.49
N ASN A 271 7.55 9.01 -22.11
CA ASN A 271 6.65 10.14 -22.02
C ASN A 271 5.27 9.67 -21.55
N GLY A 272 4.61 10.57 -20.84
CA GLY A 272 3.24 10.34 -20.41
C GLY A 272 2.42 11.61 -20.40
N SER A 273 1.11 11.42 -20.28
CA SER A 273 0.18 12.51 -20.06
C SER A 273 -0.79 12.19 -18.94
N SER A 274 -1.25 13.21 -18.22
CA SER A 274 -2.23 13.09 -17.14
C SER A 274 -3.23 14.23 -17.22
N LEU A 275 -4.49 13.85 -17.39
CA LEU A 275 -5.62 14.77 -17.51
C LEU A 275 -6.74 14.36 -16.54
N ALA A 276 -7.77 15.19 -16.46
CA ALA A 276 -8.94 14.86 -15.66
C ALA A 276 -9.76 13.73 -16.32
N SER A 277 -10.09 12.70 -15.55
CA SER A 277 -10.94 11.60 -16.01
C SER A 277 -12.28 11.60 -15.29
N GLU A 278 -13.34 11.19 -15.99
CA GLU A 278 -14.66 11.01 -15.38
C GLU A 278 -14.72 9.76 -14.52
N THR A 279 -13.93 8.74 -14.87
CA THR A 279 -13.87 7.46 -14.15
C THR A 279 -13.49 7.67 -12.69
N TYR A 280 -12.48 8.50 -12.41
CA TYR A 280 -11.98 8.74 -11.05
C TYR A 280 -12.29 10.14 -10.52
N GLY A 281 -12.77 11.07 -11.35
CA GLY A 281 -12.99 12.46 -10.94
C GLY A 281 -11.68 13.14 -10.48
N ASN A 282 -10.55 12.69 -11.03
CA ASN A 282 -9.23 13.19 -10.65
C ASN A 282 -8.91 14.51 -11.37
N SER A 283 -8.06 15.33 -10.75
CA SER A 283 -7.30 16.39 -11.44
C SER A 283 -6.04 15.81 -12.08
N CYS A 284 -5.26 16.65 -12.77
CA CYS A 284 -3.93 16.27 -13.25
C CYS A 284 -3.10 15.66 -12.10
N LEU A 285 -2.56 14.47 -12.33
CA LEU A 285 -1.82 13.70 -11.32
C LEU A 285 -0.34 14.11 -11.25
N SER A 286 0.18 14.70 -12.31
CA SER A 286 1.54 15.25 -12.42
C SER A 286 1.54 16.77 -12.21
N HIS A 287 2.74 17.38 -12.16
CA HIS A 287 2.85 18.85 -12.09
C HIS A 287 2.42 19.54 -13.39
N THR A 288 2.58 18.86 -14.53
CA THR A 288 2.19 19.32 -15.86
C THR A 288 1.39 18.24 -16.58
N GLN A 289 0.51 18.62 -17.51
CA GLN A 289 -0.34 17.67 -18.24
C GLN A 289 0.47 16.65 -19.05
N GLU A 290 1.59 17.08 -19.61
CA GLU A 290 2.60 16.21 -20.23
C GLU A 290 3.82 16.15 -19.32
N PHE A 291 4.42 14.98 -19.21
CA PHE A 291 5.59 14.75 -18.35
C PHE A 291 6.55 13.73 -18.94
N GLU A 292 7.82 13.90 -18.59
CA GLU A 292 8.87 12.92 -18.89
C GLU A 292 8.96 11.94 -17.72
N VAL A 293 8.86 10.65 -18.04
CA VAL A 293 9.00 9.59 -17.06
C VAL A 293 10.46 9.51 -16.62
N LYS A 294 10.67 9.51 -15.29
CA LYS A 294 11.96 9.20 -14.69
C LYS A 294 12.07 7.70 -14.44
N GLU A 295 11.04 7.14 -13.81
CA GLU A 295 11.03 5.75 -13.36
C GLU A 295 9.57 5.26 -13.23
N ILE A 296 9.34 3.98 -13.51
CA ILE A 296 8.08 3.30 -13.29
C ILE A 296 8.34 2.03 -12.50
N GLU A 297 7.52 1.77 -11.50
CA GLU A 297 7.51 0.55 -10.72
C GLU A 297 6.11 -0.09 -10.74
N LEU A 298 6.08 -1.42 -10.88
CA LEU A 298 4.86 -2.21 -10.73
C LEU A 298 5.05 -3.16 -9.55
N TRP A 299 4.19 -3.02 -8.55
CA TRP A 299 4.21 -3.80 -7.32
C TRP A 299 3.03 -4.77 -7.27
N GLY A 300 3.31 -6.06 -7.11
CA GLY A 300 2.31 -7.10 -6.87
C GLY A 300 2.10 -7.37 -5.38
N PHE A 301 0.94 -7.92 -5.03
CA PHE A 301 0.60 -8.31 -3.66
C PHE A 301 0.46 -9.83 -3.55
N VAL A 302 1.36 -10.46 -2.81
CA VAL A 302 1.44 -11.92 -2.67
C VAL A 302 1.23 -12.34 -1.22
N TYR A 303 0.58 -13.48 -0.99
CA TYR A 303 0.47 -14.05 0.35
C TYR A 303 1.83 -14.53 0.86
N ASP A 304 1.98 -14.60 2.19
CA ASP A 304 3.23 -15.06 2.80
C ASP A 304 3.64 -16.47 2.34
N SER A 305 2.67 -17.36 2.14
CA SER A 305 2.87 -18.74 1.67
C SER A 305 3.42 -18.84 0.26
N GLU A 306 3.06 -17.90 -0.63
CA GLU A 306 3.42 -17.90 -2.05
C GLU A 306 4.63 -16.98 -2.32
N TYR A 307 5.12 -16.27 -1.30
CA TYR A 307 6.11 -15.23 -1.45
C TYR A 307 7.47 -15.76 -1.94
N GLU A 308 7.97 -16.84 -1.34
CA GLU A 308 9.27 -17.42 -1.73
C GLU A 308 9.22 -17.99 -3.15
N GLU A 309 8.10 -18.58 -3.54
CA GLU A 309 7.88 -19.07 -4.91
C GLU A 309 7.84 -17.91 -5.91
N ALA A 310 7.10 -16.85 -5.62
CA ALA A 310 7.03 -15.66 -6.46
C ALA A 310 8.41 -15.00 -6.64
N ILE A 311 9.20 -14.88 -5.57
CA ILE A 311 10.57 -14.36 -5.63
C ILE A 311 11.48 -15.28 -6.45
N SER A 312 11.37 -16.59 -6.27
CA SER A 312 12.12 -17.58 -7.04
C SER A 312 11.83 -17.46 -8.54
N ILE A 313 10.56 -17.32 -8.94
CA ILE A 313 10.16 -17.10 -10.33
C ILE A 313 10.77 -15.79 -10.88
N LEU A 314 10.72 -14.71 -10.11
CA LEU A 314 11.27 -13.42 -10.50
C LEU A 314 12.81 -13.43 -10.61
N GLN A 315 13.50 -14.23 -9.79
CA GLN A 315 14.95 -14.42 -9.83
C GLN A 315 15.38 -15.46 -10.87
N GLY A 316 14.50 -16.40 -11.23
CA GLY A 316 14.76 -17.48 -12.19
C GLY A 316 15.17 -16.98 -13.57
N GLU A 317 14.73 -15.76 -13.96
CA GLU A 317 15.22 -15.10 -15.17
C GLU A 317 16.75 -14.92 -15.15
N LEU A 318 17.33 -14.55 -13.99
CA LEU A 318 18.78 -14.39 -13.86
C LEU A 318 19.52 -15.72 -14.01
N CYS A 319 18.96 -16.81 -13.48
CA CYS A 319 19.52 -18.15 -13.62
C CYS A 319 19.49 -18.62 -15.08
N GLY A 320 18.37 -18.40 -15.78
CA GLY A 320 18.26 -18.70 -17.22
C GLY A 320 19.30 -17.94 -18.06
N TRP A 321 19.46 -16.63 -17.83
CA TRP A 321 20.49 -15.84 -18.50
C TRP A 321 21.92 -16.28 -18.14
N THR A 322 22.16 -16.62 -16.87
CA THR A 322 23.48 -17.09 -16.42
C THR A 322 23.84 -18.41 -17.09
N CYS A 323 22.91 -19.37 -17.15
CA CYS A 323 23.09 -20.63 -17.87
C CYS A 323 23.32 -20.39 -19.38
N PHE A 324 22.58 -19.46 -19.99
CA PHE A 324 22.75 -19.10 -21.39
C PHE A 324 24.15 -18.52 -21.65
N TYR A 325 24.61 -17.53 -20.87
CA TYR A 325 25.93 -16.92 -21.06
C TYR A 325 27.08 -17.86 -20.72
N ILE A 326 26.95 -18.72 -19.70
CA ILE A 326 27.90 -19.81 -19.44
C ILE A 326 27.97 -20.74 -20.65
N GLY A 327 26.82 -21.08 -21.24
CA GLY A 327 26.74 -21.87 -22.46
C GLY A 327 27.46 -21.23 -23.65
N VAL A 328 27.22 -19.94 -23.91
CA VAL A 328 27.89 -19.18 -24.98
C VAL A 328 29.41 -19.10 -24.74
N ALA A 329 29.84 -18.86 -23.50
CA ALA A 329 31.26 -18.83 -23.14
C ALA A 329 31.94 -20.20 -23.31
N ALA A 330 31.25 -21.29 -22.96
CA ALA A 330 31.75 -22.65 -23.15
C ALA A 330 31.92 -22.99 -24.64
N VAL A 331 30.98 -22.60 -25.50
CA VAL A 331 31.11 -22.74 -26.97
C VAL A 331 32.30 -21.92 -27.48
N ALA A 332 32.43 -20.67 -27.08
CA ALA A 332 33.54 -19.81 -27.51
C ALA A 332 34.90 -20.37 -27.09
N PHE A 333 34.99 -20.95 -25.89
CA PHE A 333 36.20 -21.60 -25.41
C PHE A 333 36.49 -22.91 -26.17
N GLY A 334 35.46 -23.74 -26.41
CA GLY A 334 35.58 -24.96 -27.21
C GLY A 334 36.08 -24.69 -28.63
N CYS A 335 35.51 -23.67 -29.28
CA CYS A 335 35.91 -23.22 -30.62
C CYS A 335 37.36 -22.69 -30.63
N SER A 336 37.73 -21.87 -29.65
CA SER A 336 39.10 -21.35 -29.52
C SER A 336 40.13 -22.46 -29.28
N TYR A 337 39.78 -23.47 -28.48
CA TYR A 337 40.64 -24.62 -28.19
C TYR A 337 40.81 -25.54 -29.41
N TYR A 338 39.75 -25.74 -30.19
CA TYR A 338 39.78 -26.48 -31.46
C TYR A 338 40.73 -25.84 -32.48
N HIS A 339 40.70 -24.51 -32.61
CA HIS A 339 41.58 -23.78 -33.54
C HIS A 339 43.06 -23.73 -33.11
N LEU A 340 43.36 -23.94 -31.83
CA LEU A 340 44.75 -23.97 -31.32
C LEU A 340 45.42 -25.35 -31.51
N LYS A 341 44.65 -26.44 -31.54
CA LYS A 341 45.14 -27.81 -31.81
C LYS A 341 44.07 -28.61 -32.58
N PRO A 342 44.09 -28.60 -33.92
CA PRO A 342 43.13 -29.37 -34.71
C PRO A 342 43.41 -30.87 -34.56
N ASN A 343 42.50 -31.58 -33.88
CA ASN A 343 42.59 -33.03 -33.70
C ASN A 343 41.17 -33.60 -33.58
N ASP A 344 40.87 -34.72 -34.25
CA ASP A 344 39.50 -35.22 -34.48
C ASP A 344 38.69 -35.54 -33.21
N GLY A 345 39.36 -35.75 -32.06
CA GLY A 345 38.72 -35.93 -30.75
C GLY A 345 38.15 -34.66 -30.11
N HIS A 346 38.44 -33.48 -30.65
CA HIS A 346 38.07 -32.18 -30.07
C HIS A 346 36.76 -31.60 -30.63
N LEU A 347 36.21 -32.18 -31.71
CA LEU A 347 34.94 -31.78 -32.32
C LEU A 347 33.73 -31.98 -31.39
N VAL A 348 33.87 -32.88 -30.41
CA VAL A 348 32.87 -33.20 -29.39
C VAL A 348 32.59 -32.00 -28.48
N TRP A 349 33.62 -31.21 -28.16
CA TRP A 349 33.50 -30.03 -27.28
C TRP A 349 32.85 -28.83 -27.96
N ASP A 350 32.83 -28.82 -29.30
CA ASP A 350 32.20 -27.76 -30.10
C ASP A 350 30.70 -28.03 -30.34
N ARG A 351 30.30 -29.32 -30.37
CA ARG A 351 28.90 -29.74 -30.63
C ARG A 351 28.07 -30.07 -29.40
N LEU A 352 28.68 -30.51 -28.29
CA LEU A 352 27.96 -30.86 -27.06
C LEU A 352 27.23 -29.69 -26.38
N PRO A 353 27.78 -28.46 -26.32
CA PRO A 353 27.06 -27.36 -25.68
C PRO A 353 25.86 -26.91 -26.53
N VAL A 354 26.01 -26.91 -27.86
CA VAL A 354 24.96 -26.48 -28.80
C VAL A 354 23.71 -27.37 -28.72
N SER A 355 23.87 -28.69 -28.57
CA SER A 355 22.75 -29.62 -28.46
C SER A 355 22.04 -29.60 -27.10
N TYR A 356 22.70 -29.13 -26.02
CA TYR A 356 22.09 -29.03 -24.69
C TYR A 356 21.42 -27.66 -24.43
N ILE A 357 21.88 -26.61 -25.11
CA ILE A 357 21.37 -25.23 -24.92
C ILE A 357 20.12 -24.96 -25.78
N ILE A 358 20.06 -25.48 -27.00
CA ILE A 358 18.96 -25.20 -27.95
C ILE A 358 17.58 -25.76 -27.55
N PRO A 359 17.42 -26.91 -26.83
CA PRO A 359 16.10 -27.41 -26.48
C PRO A 359 15.41 -26.69 -25.31
N HIS A 360 16.10 -25.75 -24.64
CA HIS A 360 15.64 -25.11 -23.40
C HIS A 360 15.55 -23.57 -23.48
N ILE A 361 15.59 -23.02 -24.70
CA ILE A 361 15.19 -21.64 -25.05
C ILE A 361 13.75 -21.70 -25.57
#